data_AF-A0A2D5ZRW8-F1
#
_entry.id   AF-A0A2D5ZRW8-F1
#
_cell.length_a   1.000
_cell.length_b   1.000
_cell.length_c   1.000
_cell.angle_alpha   90.00
_cell.angle_beta   90.00
_cell.angle_gamma   90.00
#
_symmetry.space_group_name_H-M   'P 1'
#
loop_
_entity.id
_entity.type
_entity.pdbx_description
1 polymer ?
#
loop_
_entity_poly.entity_id
_entity_poly.type
_entity_poly.pdbx_seq_one_letter_code
_entity_poly.pdbx_strand_id
1 'polypeptide(L)'
;RGTAGPVLIVPLFVPYDHSLRPSHVPEERVREWARRKGVKPADIAAIDPTPHATMGDWCVERVRISERRIEEALAPTESASDSIPTVLINHFPPRNDLIRLVRIFRFGPWCGTRSTETWARRYGAKAVVYGHLHLPATDHLAGVRYEEVSLGYPRERGVERAPRTYLREILPGPTDEERHSGPRWHAP
;
A
#
# COMPACT_ATOMS: atom_id res chain seq x y z
N ARG A 1 -24.98 -10.43 6.71
CA ARG A 1 -24.25 -9.14 6.86
C ARG A 1 -23.27 -9.32 8.02
N GLY A 2 -22.01 -8.89 7.86
CA GLY A 2 -21.01 -9.01 8.92
C GLY A 2 -21.27 -8.02 10.08
N THR A 3 -20.66 -8.28 11.23
CA THR A 3 -20.79 -7.45 12.45
C THR A 3 -20.25 -6.02 12.28
N ALA A 4 -19.47 -5.77 11.22
CA ALA A 4 -18.83 -4.48 10.92
C ALA A 4 -19.70 -3.50 10.09
N GLY A 5 -20.94 -3.85 9.79
CA GLY A 5 -21.79 -3.08 8.87
C GLY A 5 -21.38 -3.23 7.39
N PRO A 6 -22.04 -2.51 6.46
CA PRO A 6 -21.65 -2.47 5.06
C PRO A 6 -20.28 -1.78 4.90
N VAL A 7 -19.38 -2.42 4.16
CA VAL A 7 -18.03 -1.91 3.85
C VAL A 7 -17.74 -2.22 2.39
N LEU A 8 -17.23 -1.24 1.65
CA LEU A 8 -16.77 -1.45 0.28
C LEU A 8 -15.31 -1.91 0.31
N ILE A 9 -15.05 -3.15 -0.08
CA ILE A 9 -13.68 -3.66 -0.27
C ILE A 9 -13.21 -3.23 -1.66
N VAL A 10 -12.07 -2.54 -1.73
CA VAL A 10 -11.51 -1.98 -2.96
C VAL A 10 -10.15 -2.61 -3.24
N PRO A 11 -10.10 -3.74 -3.97
CA PRO A 11 -8.87 -4.30 -4.49
C PRO A 11 -8.30 -3.42 -5.61
N LEU A 12 -7.05 -3.04 -5.48
CA LEU A 12 -6.35 -2.15 -6.38
C LEU A 12 -5.15 -2.86 -6.99
N PHE A 13 -4.83 -2.41 -8.19
CA PHE A 13 -3.51 -2.62 -8.77
C PHE A 13 -3.03 -1.27 -9.25
N VAL A 14 -2.27 -0.60 -8.38
CA VAL A 14 -1.55 0.65 -8.64
C VAL A 14 -0.08 0.38 -8.36
N PRO A 15 0.77 0.28 -9.40
CA PRO A 15 2.19 -0.03 -9.26
C PRO A 15 2.97 1.22 -8.81
N TYR A 16 4.14 1.47 -9.38
CA TYR A 16 5.00 2.60 -9.04
C TYR A 16 5.35 3.44 -10.26
N ASP A 17 5.64 4.71 -10.03
CA ASP A 17 5.99 5.71 -11.04
C ASP A 17 7.29 6.47 -10.70
N HIS A 18 8.09 5.92 -9.78
CA HIS A 18 9.33 6.53 -9.30
C HIS A 18 9.16 7.92 -8.63
N SER A 19 7.93 8.38 -8.37
CA SER A 19 7.66 9.66 -7.70
C SER A 19 8.16 9.71 -6.24
N LEU A 20 8.43 8.54 -5.65
CA LEU A 20 8.98 8.38 -4.29
C LEU A 20 10.51 8.48 -4.23
N ARG A 21 11.17 8.82 -5.35
CA ARG A 21 12.60 9.17 -5.35
C ARG A 21 12.84 10.53 -4.67
N PRO A 22 14.05 10.79 -4.14
CA PRO A 22 14.39 12.14 -3.69
C PRO A 22 14.26 13.16 -4.83
N SER A 23 13.78 14.36 -4.52
CA SER A 23 13.52 15.42 -5.52
C SER A 23 14.73 15.82 -6.36
N HIS A 24 15.95 15.69 -5.80
CA HIS A 24 17.20 15.98 -6.51
C HIS A 24 17.66 14.86 -7.47
N VAL A 25 16.96 13.73 -7.51
CA VAL A 25 17.28 12.59 -8.39
C VAL A 25 16.33 12.62 -9.58
N PRO A 26 16.81 12.89 -10.80
CA PRO A 26 16.00 12.77 -12.01
C PRO A 26 15.52 11.32 -12.20
N GLU A 27 14.34 11.14 -12.79
CA GLU A 27 13.72 9.82 -12.95
C GLU A 27 14.57 8.89 -13.81
N GLU A 28 15.11 9.40 -14.90
CA GLU A 28 15.99 8.68 -15.82
C GLU A 28 17.30 8.20 -15.15
N ARG A 29 17.67 8.81 -14.02
CA ARG A 29 18.85 8.45 -13.21
C ARG A 29 18.52 7.59 -12.00
N VAL A 30 17.25 7.32 -11.70
CA VAL A 30 16.83 6.65 -10.46
C VAL A 30 17.45 5.26 -10.31
N ARG A 31 17.56 4.52 -11.42
CA ARG A 31 18.17 3.18 -11.48
C ARG A 31 19.66 3.23 -11.18
N GLU A 32 20.37 4.17 -11.81
CA GLU A 32 21.79 4.36 -11.57
C GLU A 32 22.06 4.78 -10.12
N TRP A 33 21.26 5.71 -9.61
CA TRP A 33 21.30 6.16 -8.24
C TRP A 33 21.09 5.00 -7.25
N ALA A 34 20.09 4.15 -7.46
CA ALA A 34 19.85 2.98 -6.60
C ALA A 34 21.01 1.98 -6.65
N ARG A 35 21.51 1.67 -7.85
CA ARG A 35 22.62 0.73 -8.07
C ARG A 35 23.90 1.13 -7.34
N ARG A 36 24.19 2.43 -7.19
CA ARG A 36 25.35 2.93 -6.43
C ARG A 36 25.34 2.53 -4.94
N LYS A 37 24.22 2.02 -4.40
CA LYS A 37 24.13 1.42 -3.06
C LYS A 37 23.71 -0.06 -3.09
N GLY A 38 23.94 -0.73 -4.21
CA GLY A 38 23.67 -2.17 -4.35
C GLY A 38 22.19 -2.55 -4.50
N VAL A 39 21.28 -1.57 -4.58
CA VAL A 39 19.85 -1.84 -4.78
C VAL A 39 19.59 -2.19 -6.24
N LYS A 40 19.13 -3.41 -6.49
CA LYS A 40 18.77 -3.95 -7.81
C LYS A 40 17.38 -4.57 -7.75
N PRO A 41 16.32 -3.79 -7.98
CA PRO A 41 14.95 -4.27 -7.95
C PRO A 41 14.73 -5.36 -9.02
N ALA A 42 14.21 -6.51 -8.62
CA ALA A 42 13.96 -7.63 -9.52
C ALA A 42 12.84 -7.32 -10.54
N ASP A 43 11.86 -6.52 -10.11
CA ASP A 43 10.70 -6.06 -10.89
C ASP A 43 11.09 -5.48 -12.25
N ILE A 44 12.27 -4.83 -12.32
CA ILE A 44 12.83 -4.28 -13.56
C ILE A 44 12.97 -5.34 -14.67
N ALA A 45 13.35 -6.56 -14.31
CA ALA A 45 13.55 -7.65 -15.25
C ALA A 45 12.32 -8.55 -15.38
N ALA A 46 11.41 -8.51 -14.40
CA ALA A 46 10.28 -9.43 -14.30
C ALA A 46 8.96 -8.83 -14.82
N ILE A 47 8.84 -7.51 -14.91
CA ILE A 47 7.60 -6.83 -15.30
C ILE A 47 7.78 -6.14 -16.65
N ASP A 48 7.01 -6.59 -17.63
CA ASP A 48 6.85 -5.93 -18.93
C ASP A 48 5.68 -4.93 -18.86
N PRO A 49 5.92 -3.61 -19.02
CA PRO A 49 4.86 -2.61 -18.97
C PRO A 49 4.07 -2.47 -20.29
N THR A 50 4.42 -3.24 -21.34
CA THR A 50 3.75 -3.19 -22.65
C THR A 50 2.23 -3.33 -22.49
N PRO A 51 1.41 -2.46 -23.13
CA PRO A 51 1.75 -1.54 -24.24
C PRO A 51 2.27 -0.16 -23.83
N HIS A 52 2.46 0.11 -22.54
CA HIS A 52 2.94 1.41 -22.08
C HIS A 52 4.44 1.54 -22.27
N ALA A 53 4.91 2.77 -22.56
CA ALA A 53 6.33 3.02 -22.80
C ALA A 53 7.18 2.81 -21.53
N THR A 54 6.60 3.12 -20.36
CA THR A 54 7.25 2.92 -19.07
C THR A 54 6.29 2.35 -18.02
N MET A 55 6.88 1.82 -16.96
CA MET A 55 6.14 1.41 -15.76
C MET A 55 5.39 2.59 -15.11
N GLY A 56 5.96 3.80 -15.19
CA GLY A 56 5.33 5.02 -14.70
C GLY A 56 4.10 5.42 -15.50
N ASP A 57 4.13 5.30 -16.83
CA ASP A 57 2.98 5.56 -17.69
C ASP A 57 1.82 4.61 -17.35
N TRP A 58 2.13 3.32 -17.18
CA TRP A 58 1.13 2.34 -16.75
C TRP A 58 0.59 2.69 -15.37
N CYS A 59 1.45 3.06 -14.42
CA CYS A 59 1.03 3.46 -13.09
C CYS A 59 0.05 4.64 -13.12
N VAL A 60 0.32 5.67 -13.91
CA VAL A 60 -0.56 6.82 -14.08
C VAL A 60 -1.92 6.41 -14.65
N GLU A 61 -1.96 5.50 -15.64
CA GLU A 61 -3.22 4.97 -16.15
C GLU A 61 -3.99 4.17 -15.08
N ARG A 62 -3.28 3.31 -14.33
CA ARG A 62 -3.89 2.53 -13.25
C ARG A 62 -4.48 3.41 -12.15
N VAL A 63 -3.80 4.50 -11.79
CA VAL A 63 -4.33 5.53 -10.88
C VAL A 63 -5.66 6.05 -11.42
N ARG A 64 -5.70 6.58 -12.65
CA ARG A 64 -6.94 7.15 -13.23
C ARG A 64 -8.10 6.16 -13.30
N ILE A 65 -7.83 4.93 -13.74
CA ILE A 65 -8.86 3.88 -13.84
C ILE A 65 -9.41 3.53 -12.45
N SER A 66 -8.53 3.41 -11.46
CA SER A 66 -8.92 3.10 -10.09
C SER A 66 -9.71 4.24 -9.45
N GLU A 67 -9.28 5.50 -9.60
CA GLU A 67 -10.02 6.67 -9.10
C GLU A 67 -11.45 6.70 -9.65
N ARG A 68 -11.60 6.57 -10.97
CA ARG A 68 -12.91 6.55 -11.62
C ARG A 68 -13.81 5.43 -11.07
N ARG A 69 -13.29 4.20 -10.95
CA ARG A 69 -14.07 3.05 -10.44
C ARG A 69 -14.48 3.20 -8.98
N ILE A 70 -13.60 3.78 -8.15
CA ILE A 70 -13.93 4.03 -6.74
C ILE A 70 -15.03 5.10 -6.66
N GLU A 71 -14.91 6.17 -7.44
CA GLU A 71 -15.89 7.26 -7.47
C GLU A 71 -17.26 6.79 -7.98
N GLU A 72 -17.28 5.96 -9.04
CA GLU A 72 -18.50 5.32 -9.53
C GLU A 72 -19.14 4.41 -8.46
N ALA A 73 -18.33 3.65 -7.71
CA ALA A 73 -18.83 2.74 -6.68
C ALA A 73 -19.30 3.47 -5.40
N LEU A 74 -18.77 4.66 -5.12
CA LEU A 74 -19.16 5.51 -4.00
C LEU A 74 -20.22 6.56 -4.37
N ALA A 75 -20.65 6.61 -5.63
CA ALA A 75 -21.65 7.55 -6.09
C ALA A 75 -22.95 7.37 -5.27
N PRO A 76 -23.58 8.48 -4.81
CA PRO A 76 -24.83 8.41 -4.08
C PRO A 76 -25.89 7.63 -4.86
N THR A 77 -26.64 6.76 -4.18
CA THR A 77 -27.85 6.14 -4.74
C THR A 77 -29.08 6.82 -4.13
N GLU A 78 -30.20 6.84 -4.85
CA GLU A 78 -31.45 7.48 -4.39
C GLU A 78 -31.94 6.97 -3.02
N SER A 79 -31.47 5.80 -2.58
CA SER A 79 -31.86 5.14 -1.33
C SER A 79 -30.80 5.20 -0.21
N ALA A 80 -29.59 5.74 -0.45
CA ALA A 80 -28.52 5.73 0.55
C ALA A 80 -28.35 7.09 1.23
N SER A 81 -28.73 7.21 2.51
CA SER A 81 -28.48 8.43 3.31
C SER A 81 -27.05 8.52 3.84
N ASP A 82 -26.34 7.39 3.95
CA ASP A 82 -25.06 7.30 4.64
C ASP A 82 -23.92 6.86 3.69
N SER A 83 -22.76 7.51 3.82
CA SER A 83 -21.54 7.11 3.11
C SER A 83 -21.05 5.74 3.58
N ILE A 84 -20.81 4.80 2.66
CA ILE A 84 -20.26 3.48 2.98
C ILE A 84 -18.74 3.59 3.16
N PRO A 85 -18.15 3.16 4.30
CA PRO A 85 -16.70 3.18 4.49
C PRO A 85 -15.99 2.18 3.57
N THR A 86 -14.75 2.49 3.20
CA THR A 86 -13.94 1.61 2.35
C THR A 86 -12.86 0.85 3.11
N VAL A 87 -12.41 -0.26 2.53
CA VAL A 87 -11.12 -0.89 2.82
C VAL A 87 -10.34 -0.92 1.52
N LEU A 88 -9.24 -0.15 1.45
CA LEU A 88 -8.39 -0.11 0.27
C LEU A 88 -7.32 -1.19 0.37
N ILE A 89 -7.10 -1.95 -0.71
CA ILE A 89 -6.13 -3.04 -0.73
C ILE A 89 -5.23 -2.85 -1.95
N ASN A 90 -3.93 -2.63 -1.75
CA ASN A 90 -2.96 -2.53 -2.84
C ASN A 90 -1.66 -3.23 -2.44
N HIS A 91 -0.94 -3.84 -3.38
CA HIS A 91 0.35 -4.47 -3.05
C HIS A 91 1.37 -3.43 -2.56
N PHE A 92 1.50 -2.32 -3.29
CA PHE A 92 2.47 -1.27 -3.01
C PHE A 92 1.96 -0.32 -1.91
N PRO A 93 2.86 0.16 -1.03
CA PRO A 93 2.52 1.16 -0.01
C PRO A 93 1.76 2.36 -0.57
N PRO A 94 0.70 2.81 0.12
CA PRO A 94 -0.14 3.91 -0.37
C PRO A 94 0.50 5.30 -0.13
N ARG A 95 1.58 5.37 0.67
CA ARG A 95 2.16 6.62 1.15
C ARG A 95 3.65 6.47 1.42
N ASN A 96 4.39 7.57 1.24
CA ASN A 96 5.84 7.60 1.48
C ASN A 96 6.22 7.43 2.96
N ASP A 97 5.43 7.97 3.89
CA ASP A 97 5.69 7.94 5.34
C ASP A 97 5.55 6.53 5.97
N LEU A 98 4.98 5.58 5.22
CA LEU A 98 4.88 4.18 5.60
C LEU A 98 6.09 3.34 5.13
N ILE A 99 6.96 3.90 4.29
CA ILE A 99 8.14 3.19 3.75
C ILE A 99 9.32 3.35 4.70
N ARG A 100 9.63 2.28 5.44
CA ARG A 100 10.63 2.29 6.53
C ARG A 100 11.86 1.43 6.21
N LEU A 101 12.26 1.40 4.94
CA LEU A 101 13.39 0.61 4.43
C LEU A 101 14.74 1.24 4.77
N VAL A 102 15.16 1.21 6.04
CA VAL A 102 16.39 1.90 6.50
C VAL A 102 17.66 1.38 5.78
N ARG A 103 17.80 0.06 5.62
CA ARG A 103 18.99 -0.56 5.02
C ARG A 103 19.06 -0.42 3.51
N ILE A 104 17.90 -0.36 2.85
CA ILE A 104 17.77 -0.31 1.39
C ILE A 104 16.92 0.88 0.96
N PHE A 105 17.12 2.05 1.57
CA PHE A 105 16.28 3.25 1.35
C PHE A 105 16.17 3.66 -0.12
N ARG A 106 17.20 3.35 -0.93
CA ARG A 106 17.17 3.60 -2.37
C ARG A 106 16.19 2.71 -3.15
N PHE A 107 15.50 1.79 -2.49
CA PHE A 107 14.42 0.99 -3.05
C PHE A 107 13.06 1.71 -3.05
N GLY A 108 12.91 2.79 -2.27
CA GLY A 108 11.68 3.59 -2.20
C GLY A 108 11.04 3.97 -3.55
N PRO A 109 11.79 4.29 -4.63
CA PRO A 109 11.21 4.59 -5.94
C PRO A 109 10.41 3.44 -6.60
N TRP A 110 10.50 2.21 -6.07
CA TRP A 110 9.74 1.04 -6.52
C TRP A 110 8.58 0.69 -5.58
N CYS A 111 8.35 1.49 -4.54
CA CYS A 111 7.39 1.19 -3.47
C CYS A 111 6.03 1.91 -3.62
N GLY A 112 5.67 2.36 -4.83
CA GLY A 112 4.37 2.97 -5.11
C GLY A 112 4.47 4.35 -5.76
N THR A 113 3.43 5.15 -5.57
CA THR A 113 3.25 6.48 -6.17
C THR A 113 2.69 7.49 -5.17
N ARG A 114 3.13 8.74 -5.26
CA ARG A 114 2.60 9.86 -4.47
C ARG A 114 1.13 10.17 -4.76
N SER A 115 0.61 9.76 -5.92
CA SER A 115 -0.80 9.99 -6.30
C SER A 115 -1.81 9.33 -5.37
N THR A 116 -1.39 8.29 -4.62
CA THR A 116 -2.27 7.57 -3.69
C THR A 116 -2.25 8.11 -2.26
N GLU A 117 -1.41 9.11 -1.96
CA GLU A 117 -1.13 9.54 -0.58
C GLU A 117 -2.40 9.95 0.20
N THR A 118 -3.38 10.53 -0.50
CA THR A 118 -4.61 11.08 0.09
C THR A 118 -5.82 10.15 -0.02
N TRP A 119 -5.69 9.00 -0.70
CA TRP A 119 -6.81 8.13 -1.06
C TRP A 119 -7.59 7.62 0.15
N ALA A 120 -6.90 7.27 1.24
CA ALA A 120 -7.53 6.83 2.46
C ALA A 120 -8.56 7.84 2.99
N ARG A 121 -8.20 9.12 3.02
CA ARG A 121 -9.12 10.20 3.42
C ARG A 121 -10.16 10.48 2.33
N ARG A 122 -9.72 10.59 1.08
CA ARG A 122 -10.60 10.94 -0.07
C ARG A 122 -11.74 9.95 -0.25
N TYR A 123 -11.48 8.66 0.02
CA TYR A 123 -12.43 7.57 -0.21
C TYR A 123 -12.97 6.95 1.09
N GLY A 124 -12.88 7.67 2.21
CA GLY A 124 -13.48 7.24 3.48
C GLY A 124 -12.99 5.88 3.97
N ALA A 125 -11.71 5.59 3.81
CA ALA A 125 -11.12 4.33 4.21
C ALA A 125 -11.03 4.23 5.72
N LYS A 126 -11.56 3.14 6.29
CA LYS A 126 -11.31 2.81 7.69
C LYS A 126 -10.05 1.96 7.88
N ALA A 127 -9.68 1.21 6.84
CA ALA A 127 -8.43 0.47 6.80
C ALA A 127 -7.80 0.49 5.40
N VAL A 128 -6.47 0.42 5.35
CA VAL A 128 -5.69 0.24 4.13
C VAL A 128 -4.75 -0.94 4.32
N VAL A 129 -4.82 -1.92 3.42
CA VAL A 129 -4.01 -3.14 3.46
C VAL A 129 -2.98 -3.07 2.35
N TYR A 130 -1.72 -3.29 2.71
CA TYR A 130 -0.61 -3.32 1.77
C TYR A 130 0.48 -4.30 2.20
N GLY A 131 1.49 -4.48 1.34
CA GLY A 131 2.64 -5.33 1.63
C GLY A 131 3.89 -4.75 1.00
N HIS A 132 4.59 -5.58 0.22
CA HIS A 132 5.77 -5.25 -0.58
C HIS A 132 7.04 -4.96 0.24
N LEU A 133 6.92 -4.40 1.45
CA LEU A 133 8.08 -3.98 2.25
C LEU A 133 8.71 -5.11 3.07
N HIS A 134 7.97 -6.20 3.30
CA HIS A 134 8.38 -7.28 4.20
C HIS A 134 8.65 -6.76 5.62
N LEU A 135 7.85 -5.78 6.05
CA LEU A 135 7.97 -5.13 7.35
C LEU A 135 6.59 -5.07 8.02
N PRO A 136 6.09 -6.21 8.54
CA PRO A 136 4.73 -6.31 9.04
C PRO A 136 4.46 -5.35 10.19
N ALA A 137 3.48 -4.46 10.01
CA ALA A 137 3.19 -3.38 10.95
C ALA A 137 1.72 -2.98 10.91
N THR A 138 1.20 -2.50 12.05
CA THR A 138 -0.04 -1.73 12.10
C THR A 138 0.28 -0.28 12.41
N ASP A 139 -0.21 0.65 11.60
CA ASP A 139 -0.14 2.08 11.84
C ASP A 139 -1.54 2.68 11.98
N HIS A 140 -1.67 3.75 12.77
CA HIS A 140 -2.88 4.56 12.80
C HIS A 140 -2.53 6.00 12.45
N LEU A 141 -3.03 6.49 11.30
CA LEU A 141 -2.78 7.84 10.82
C LEU A 141 -4.11 8.53 10.54
N ALA A 142 -4.36 9.67 11.19
CA ALA A 142 -5.58 10.47 11.01
C ALA A 142 -6.88 9.65 11.09
N GLY A 143 -6.95 8.69 12.01
CA GLY A 143 -8.13 7.82 12.21
C GLY A 143 -8.24 6.63 11.26
N VAL A 144 -7.29 6.45 10.33
CA VAL A 144 -7.24 5.30 9.42
C VAL A 144 -6.21 4.28 9.89
N ARG A 145 -6.57 2.99 9.88
CA ARG A 145 -5.64 1.88 10.17
C ARG A 145 -4.93 1.42 8.91
N TYR A 146 -3.61 1.38 8.94
CA TYR A 146 -2.79 0.85 7.85
C TYR A 146 -2.17 -0.47 8.31
N GLU A 147 -2.25 -1.50 7.48
CA GLU A 147 -1.77 -2.84 7.78
C GLU A 147 -0.78 -3.25 6.70
N GLU A 148 0.50 -3.28 7.05
CA GLU A 148 1.52 -4.01 6.29
C GLU A 148 1.41 -5.47 6.69
N VAL A 149 0.98 -6.31 5.75
CA VAL A 149 0.64 -7.72 5.98
C VAL A 149 1.56 -8.69 5.26
N SER A 150 2.80 -8.27 4.97
CA SER A 150 3.75 -9.14 4.29
C SER A 150 4.12 -10.35 5.16
N LEU A 151 4.34 -11.48 4.51
CA LEU A 151 4.92 -12.66 5.18
C LEU A 151 6.46 -12.66 5.10
N GLY A 152 7.01 -12.09 4.04
CA GLY A 152 8.44 -12.10 3.74
C GLY A 152 8.99 -13.48 3.36
N TYR A 153 10.30 -13.50 3.07
CA TYR A 153 11.05 -14.72 2.75
C TYR A 153 11.30 -15.57 4.01
N PRO A 154 11.56 -16.89 3.87
CA PRO A 154 11.87 -17.76 5.02
C PRO A 154 12.96 -17.24 5.95
N ARG A 155 13.98 -16.58 5.40
CA ARG A 155 15.10 -16.01 6.17
C ARG A 155 14.72 -14.77 6.99
N GLU A 156 13.58 -14.16 6.70
CA GLU A 156 13.09 -12.94 7.35
C GLU A 156 12.19 -13.25 8.54
N ARG A 157 11.53 -14.43 8.57
CA ARG A 157 10.50 -14.83 9.54
C ARG A 157 11.01 -15.28 10.91
N GLY A 158 12.32 -15.46 11.08
CA GLY A 158 12.87 -16.00 12.33
C GLY A 158 12.34 -17.41 12.63
N VAL A 159 11.64 -17.57 13.77
CA VAL A 159 11.10 -18.86 14.23
C VAL A 159 9.73 -19.11 13.62
N GLU A 160 9.54 -20.30 13.03
CA GLU A 160 8.26 -20.72 12.47
C GLU A 160 7.16 -20.74 13.54
N ARG A 161 6.05 -20.07 13.24
CA ARG A 161 4.84 -20.02 14.08
C ARG A 161 3.67 -20.72 13.42
N ALA A 162 2.63 -20.97 14.22
CA ALA A 162 1.38 -21.53 13.73
C ALA A 162 0.79 -20.64 12.62
N PRO A 163 0.25 -21.20 11.51
CA PRO A 163 -0.19 -20.41 10.35
C PRO A 163 -1.12 -19.24 10.66
N ARG A 164 -1.96 -19.38 11.69
CA ARG A 164 -2.89 -18.33 12.15
C ARG A 164 -2.20 -17.06 12.64
N THR A 165 -0.96 -17.12 13.12
CA THR A 165 -0.23 -15.94 13.59
C THR A 165 0.18 -15.00 12.47
N TYR A 166 0.21 -15.49 11.23
CA TYR A 166 0.51 -14.67 10.05
C TYR A 166 -0.73 -14.01 9.45
N LEU A 167 -1.93 -14.42 9.87
CA LEU A 167 -3.16 -13.82 9.39
C LEU A 167 -3.44 -12.53 10.14
N ARG A 168 -3.78 -11.47 9.40
CA ARG A 168 -4.22 -10.20 9.96
C ARG A 168 -5.72 -10.04 9.83
N GLU A 169 -6.39 -9.85 10.96
CA GLU A 169 -7.80 -9.49 10.96
C GLU A 169 -7.98 -8.03 10.51
N ILE A 170 -8.73 -7.84 9.43
CA ILE A 170 -9.06 -6.50 8.90
C ILE A 170 -10.47 -6.07 9.32
N LEU A 171 -11.45 -6.97 9.20
CA LEU A 171 -12.86 -6.74 9.53
C LEU A 171 -13.38 -7.87 10.45
N PRO A 172 -14.16 -7.56 11.50
CA PRO A 172 -14.46 -6.24 12.05
C PRO A 172 -13.20 -5.48 12.53
N GLY A 173 -12.12 -6.22 12.76
CA GLY A 173 -10.83 -5.70 13.18
C GLY A 173 -10.70 -5.75 14.72
N PRO A 174 -9.46 -5.73 15.24
CA PRO A 174 -9.22 -5.73 16.67
C PRO A 174 -9.91 -4.55 17.36
N THR A 175 -10.42 -4.76 18.57
CA THR A 175 -11.05 -3.73 19.40
C THR A 175 -10.04 -2.64 19.78
N ASP A 176 -10.48 -1.39 19.73
CA ASP A 176 -9.71 -0.13 19.67
C ASP A 176 -8.75 0.22 20.85
N GLU A 177 -8.34 -0.72 21.69
CA GLU A 177 -7.43 -0.47 22.82
C GLU A 177 -5.99 -0.13 22.39
N GLU A 178 -5.65 -0.23 21.11
CA GLU A 178 -4.29 -0.04 20.61
C GLU A 178 -4.18 1.01 19.48
N ARG A 179 -4.90 2.13 19.60
CA ARG A 179 -4.62 3.33 18.77
C ARG A 179 -3.32 4.02 19.19
N HIS A 180 -2.20 3.30 19.13
CA HIS A 180 -0.88 3.89 19.29
C HIS A 180 -0.57 4.76 18.06
N SER A 181 -0.09 5.99 18.30
CA SER A 181 0.46 6.86 17.26
C SER A 181 1.85 6.37 16.88
N GLY A 182 1.93 5.32 16.06
CA GLY A 182 3.19 4.77 15.54
C GLY A 182 3.03 3.35 15.01
N PRO A 183 4.07 2.83 14.34
CA PRO A 183 4.04 1.46 13.86
C PRO A 183 4.13 0.50 15.03
N ARG A 184 3.06 -0.25 15.27
CA ARG A 184 3.12 -1.47 16.05
C ARG A 184 3.67 -2.57 15.15
N TRP A 185 4.95 -2.87 15.33
CA TRP A 185 5.64 -3.93 14.60
C TRP A 185 5.09 -5.29 14.99
N HIS A 186 4.85 -6.12 14.00
CA HIS A 186 4.51 -7.52 14.20
C HIS A 186 5.78 -8.32 14.04
N ALA A 187 5.94 -9.31 14.93
CA ALA A 187 7.06 -10.21 14.82
C ALA A 187 6.99 -10.89 13.43
N PRO A 188 8.11 -10.92 12.69
CA PRO A 188 8.14 -11.58 11.40
C PRO A 188 7.91 -13.09 11.57
#